data_AF-A0AAD9UBH3-F1
#
_entry.id   AF-A0AAD9UBH3-F1
#
_cell.length_a   1.000
_cell.length_b   1.000
_cell.length_c   1.000
_cell.angle_alpha   90.00
_cell.angle_beta   90.00
_cell.angle_gamma   90.00
#
_symmetry.space_group_name_H-M   'P 1'
#
loop_
_entity.id
_entity.type
_entity.pdbx_description
1 polymer ?
#
loop_
_entity_poly.entity_id
_entity_poly.type
_entity_poly.pdbx_seq_one_letter_code
_entity_poly.pdbx_strand_id
1 'polypeptide(L)'
;MGDCEQVRLHGAWLSPFSCRVIWALKRKGIAFEYIEEDLSNKTPMLLQYNPIHQNIPMLLHTGKSIYESMIIIKYIEEMWSHTPLLLADPYERVIAHF
;
A
#
# COMPACT_ATOMS: atom_id res chain seq x y z
N MET A 1 23.55 6.20 10.14
CA MET A 1 23.18 4.78 10.03
C MET A 1 21.74 4.79 9.58
N GLY A 2 21.53 4.67 8.27
CA GLY A 2 20.23 4.94 7.66
C GLY A 2 19.25 3.85 8.06
N ASP A 3 18.10 4.26 8.58
CA ASP A 3 16.94 3.39 8.62
C ASP A 3 16.73 2.85 7.20
N CYS A 4 16.98 1.56 7.01
CA CYS A 4 16.46 0.86 5.84
C CYS A 4 14.97 1.18 5.79
N GLU A 5 14.52 1.83 4.71
CA GLU A 5 13.13 2.23 4.49
C GLU A 5 12.18 1.06 4.77
N GLN A 6 11.67 0.97 6.00
CA GLN A 6 10.88 -0.17 6.42
C GLN A 6 9.46 0.02 5.88
N VAL A 7 9.11 -0.83 4.91
CA VAL A 7 7.79 -0.91 4.31
C VAL A 7 7.06 -2.09 4.93
N ARG A 8 5.92 -1.83 5.59
CA ARG A 8 5.01 -2.87 6.07
C ARG A 8 3.65 -2.70 5.41
N LEU A 9 3.03 -3.80 5.01
CA LEU A 9 1.69 -3.82 4.46
C LEU A 9 0.79 -4.66 5.37
N HIS A 10 -0.16 -4.00 6.01
CA HIS A 10 -1.26 -4.65 6.70
C HIS A 10 -2.39 -4.89 5.71
N GLY A 11 -2.78 -6.14 5.53
CA GLY A 11 -3.81 -6.52 4.58
C GLY A 11 -4.37 -7.90 4.88
N ALA A 12 -5.35 -8.32 4.09
CA ALA A 12 -5.92 -9.66 4.19
C ALA A 12 -5.72 -10.36 2.84
N TRP A 13 -5.35 -11.63 2.83
CA TRP A 13 -4.96 -12.33 1.60
C TRP A 13 -6.12 -12.39 0.59
N LEU A 14 -7.37 -12.51 1.06
CA LEU A 14 -8.58 -12.50 0.23
C LEU A 14 -9.02 -11.11 -0.23
N SER A 15 -8.37 -10.04 0.22
CA SER A 15 -8.78 -8.68 -0.11
C SER A 15 -8.23 -8.28 -1.48
N PRO A 16 -9.08 -7.98 -2.48
CA PRO A 16 -8.61 -7.53 -3.80
C PRO A 16 -7.82 -6.21 -3.71
N PHE A 17 -8.14 -5.37 -2.72
CA PHE A 17 -7.43 -4.14 -2.45
C PHE A 17 -6.01 -4.38 -1.93
N SER A 18 -5.83 -5.39 -1.07
CA SER A 18 -4.51 -5.80 -0.58
C SER A 18 -3.68 -6.44 -1.70
N CYS A 19 -4.29 -7.33 -2.49
CA CYS A 19 -3.65 -7.96 -3.65
C CYS A 19 -3.11 -6.92 -4.65
N ARG A 20 -3.86 -5.84 -4.90
CA ARG A 20 -3.42 -4.73 -5.75
C ARG A 20 -2.11 -4.10 -5.26
N VAL A 21 -2.03 -3.79 -3.96
CA VAL A 21 -0.83 -3.19 -3.36
C VAL A 21 0.35 -4.16 -3.35
N ILE A 22 0.12 -5.42 -2.99
CA ILE A 22 1.14 -6.49 -3.03
C ILE A 22 1.73 -6.59 -4.44
N TRP A 23 0.88 -6.58 -5.46
CA TRP A 23 1.31 -6.69 -6.84
C TRP A 23 2.17 -5.50 -7.28
N ALA A 24 1.79 -4.28 -6.90
CA ALA A 24 2.55 -3.07 -7.17
C ALA A 24 3.93 -3.07 -6.50
N LEU A 25 4.00 -3.42 -5.20
CA LEU A 25 5.26 -3.53 -4.47
C LEU A 25 6.19 -4.57 -5.11
N LYS A 26 5.65 -5.75 -5.46
CA LYS A 26 6.41 -6.80 -6.16
C LYS A 26 6.90 -6.35 -7.53
N ARG A 27 6.07 -5.65 -8.31
CA ARG A 27 6.47 -5.11 -9.63
C ARG A 27 7.58 -4.07 -9.53
N LYS A 28 7.59 -3.26 -8.48
CA LYS A 28 8.65 -2.28 -8.20
C LYS A 28 9.91 -2.92 -7.59
N GLY A 29 9.86 -4.20 -7.22
CA GLY A 29 10.97 -4.87 -6.52
C GLY A 29 11.21 -4.34 -5.10
N ILE A 30 10.20 -3.77 -4.47
CA ILE A 30 10.29 -3.21 -3.11
C ILE A 30 10.18 -4.37 -2.12
N ALA A 31 11.14 -4.48 -1.20
CA ALA A 31 11.05 -5.40 -0.08
C ALA A 31 10.05 -4.85 0.94
N PHE A 32 9.10 -5.67 1.37
CA PHE A 32 8.10 -5.29 2.37
C PHE A 32 7.78 -6.46 3.30
N GLU A 33 7.43 -6.13 4.53
CA GLU A 33 6.86 -7.07 5.49
C GLU A 33 5.34 -7.11 5.29
N TYR A 34 4.77 -8.30 5.13
CA TYR A 34 3.33 -8.48 5.03
C TYR A 34 2.76 -8.95 6.36
N ILE A 35 1.77 -8.22 6.87
CA ILE A 35 1.07 -8.52 8.12
C ILE A 35 -0.36 -8.88 7.76
N GLU A 36 -0.72 -10.15 7.95
CA GLU A 36 -2.07 -10.65 7.74
C GLU A 36 -2.99 -10.09 8.83
N GLU A 37 -4.05 -9.41 8.42
CA GLU A 37 -5.10 -8.86 9.26
C GLU A 37 -6.36 -9.71 9.15
N ASP A 38 -6.89 -10.13 10.30
CA ASP A 38 -8.22 -10.74 10.36
C ASP A 38 -9.29 -9.66 10.10
N LEU A 39 -10.30 -9.97 9.28
CA LEU A 39 -11.39 -9.03 8.97
C LEU A 39 -12.36 -8.84 10.14
N SER A 40 -12.51 -9.85 11.00
CA SER A 40 -13.36 -9.85 12.18
C SER A 40 -12.62 -9.39 13.43
N ASN A 41 -11.31 -9.61 13.53
CA ASN A 41 -10.51 -9.25 14.70
C ASN A 41 -9.21 -8.51 14.33
N LYS A 42 -9.30 -7.18 14.21
CA LYS A 42 -8.20 -6.32 13.77
C LYS A 42 -7.06 -6.26 14.78
N THR A 43 -5.81 -6.19 14.28
CA THR A 43 -4.67 -6.07 15.18
C THR A 43 -4.65 -4.72 15.92
N PRO A 44 -4.12 -4.66 17.15
CA PRO A 44 -3.98 -3.41 17.89
C PRO A 44 -3.17 -2.35 17.15
N MET A 45 -2.21 -2.78 16.33
CA MET A 45 -1.36 -1.89 15.54
C MET A 45 -2.17 -1.18 14.45
N LEU A 46 -3.04 -1.89 13.73
CA LEU A 46 -3.94 -1.26 12.75
C LEU A 46 -4.87 -0.24 13.43
N LEU A 47 -5.40 -0.58 14.61
CA LEU A 47 -6.27 0.31 15.39
C LEU A 47 -5.54 1.55 15.90
N GLN A 48 -4.25 1.45 16.21
CA GLN A 48 -3.43 2.58 16.62
C GLN A 48 -3.28 3.61 15.49
N TYR A 49 -3.04 3.14 14.27
CA TYR A 49 -2.83 4.01 13.12
C TYR A 49 -4.16 4.49 12.50
N ASN A 50 -5.20 3.66 12.52
CA ASN A 50 -6.53 3.96 11.95
C ASN A 50 -7.67 3.65 12.92
N PRO A 51 -7.81 4.41 14.02
CA PRO A 51 -8.82 4.12 15.04
C PRO A 51 -10.26 4.28 14.53
N ILE A 52 -10.46 5.14 13.52
CA ILE A 52 -11.79 5.51 13.01
C ILE A 52 -12.29 4.51 11.97
N HIS A 53 -11.50 4.27 10.91
CA HIS A 53 -11.99 3.50 9.77
C HIS A 53 -11.57 2.04 9.81
N GLN A 54 -10.46 1.71 10.48
CA GLN A 54 -9.97 0.32 10.64
C GLN A 54 -9.84 -0.45 9.31
N ASN A 55 -9.67 0.31 8.21
CA ASN A 55 -9.71 -0.21 6.86
C ASN A 55 -8.35 -0.78 6.45
N ILE A 56 -8.41 -1.82 5.60
CA ILE A 56 -7.24 -2.40 4.93
C ILE A 56 -7.40 -2.30 3.41
N PRO A 57 -6.32 -2.24 2.63
CA PRO A 57 -4.92 -2.26 3.06
C PRO A 57 -4.46 -0.97 3.75
N MET A 58 -3.50 -1.12 4.67
CA MET A 58 -2.73 -0.01 5.23
C MET A 58 -1.24 -0.24 4.94
N LEU A 59 -0.60 0.73 4.28
CA LEU A 59 0.85 0.73 4.09
C LEU A 59 1.49 1.60 5.17
N LEU A 60 2.42 1.04 5.93
CA LEU A 60 3.28 1.77 6.86
C LEU A 60 4.65 1.94 6.22
N HIS A 61 5.07 3.18 5.98
CA HIS A 61 6.38 3.49 5.43
C HIS A 61 7.03 4.58 6.27
N THR A 62 8.21 4.33 6.84
CA THR A 62 8.94 5.29 7.71
C THR A 62 8.09 5.85 8.86
N GLY A 63 7.23 5.02 9.45
CA GLY A 63 6.32 5.40 10.54
C GLY A 63 5.07 6.19 10.11
N LYS A 64 4.89 6.44 8.81
CA LYS A 64 3.70 7.09 8.25
C LYS A 64 2.75 6.04 7.67
N SER A 65 1.51 6.04 8.15
CA SER A 65 0.43 5.16 7.68
C SER A 65 -0.32 5.78 6.50
N ILE A 66 -0.54 4.99 5.45
CA ILE A 66 -1.26 5.38 4.24
C ILE A 66 -2.38 4.36 4.01
N TYR A 67 -3.56 4.86 3.69
CA TYR A 67 -4.78 4.08 3.50
C TYR A 67 -5.30 4.20 2.07
N GLU A 68 -6.33 3.43 1.74
CA GLU A 68 -6.96 3.37 0.42
C GLU A 68 -6.00 2.82 -0.64
N SER A 69 -6.32 1.64 -1.18
CA SER A 69 -5.42 0.95 -2.13
C SER A 69 -4.98 1.84 -3.30
N MET A 70 -5.85 2.68 -3.86
CA MET A 70 -5.47 3.57 -4.96
C MET A 70 -4.54 4.71 -4.55
N ILE A 71 -4.71 5.25 -3.34
CA ILE A 71 -3.80 6.27 -2.79
C ILE A 71 -2.44 5.63 -2.51
N ILE A 72 -2.43 4.41 -1.97
CA ILE A 72 -1.19 3.63 -1.76
C ILE A 72 -0.47 3.38 -3.09
N ILE A 73 -1.17 3.02 -4.17
CA ILE A 73 -0.54 2.85 -5.50
C ILE A 73 0.09 4.15 -5.98
N LYS A 74 -0.61 5.28 -5.88
CA LYS A 74 -0.08 6.59 -6.26
C LYS A 74 1.16 6.95 -5.45
N TYR A 75 1.13 6.71 -4.14
CA TYR A 75 2.28 6.93 -3.27
C TYR A 75 3.49 6.08 -3.69
N ILE A 76 3.29 4.79 -3.97
CA ILE A 76 4.35 3.90 -4.46
C ILE A 76 4.93 4.42 -5.79
N GLU A 77 4.08 4.93 -6.68
CA GLU A 77 4.52 5.48 -7.96
C GLU A 77 5.39 6.73 -7.79
N GLU A 78 5.01 7.63 -6.87
CA GLU A 78 5.74 8.87 -6.59
C GLU A 78 7.07 8.63 -5.83
N MET A 79 7.10 7.68 -4.90
CA MET A 79 8.29 7.40 -4.08
C MET A 79 9.38 6.62 -4.85
N TRP A 80 8.99 5.69 -5.72
CA TRP A 80 9.91 4.78 -6.40
C TRP A 80 9.74 4.85 -7.91
N SER A 81 10.37 5.84 -8.55
CA SER A 81 10.15 6.16 -9.97
C SER A 81 10.88 5.26 -10.98
N HIS A 82 11.70 4.31 -10.53
CA HIS A 82 12.56 3.48 -11.40
C HIS A 82 11.82 2.48 -12.29
N THR A 83 10.57 2.13 -11.97
CA THR A 83 9.75 1.21 -12.78
C THR A 83 8.31 1.69 -12.80
N PRO A 84 7.85 2.39 -13.85
CA PRO A 84 6.51 2.99 -13.85
C PRO A 84 5.42 1.92 -13.78
N LEU A 85 4.47 2.06 -12.85
CA LEU A 85 3.25 1.25 -12.78
C LEU A 85 2.12 1.89 -13.57
N LEU A 86 2.13 3.22 -13.66
CA LEU A 86 1.09 3.99 -14.31
C LEU A 86 1.55 4.45 -15.70
N LEU A 87 0.58 4.71 -16.57
CA LEU A 87 0.85 5.31 -17.88
C LEU A 87 1.47 6.70 -17.69
N ALA A 88 2.42 7.02 -18.56
CA ALA A 88 3.14 8.30 -18.53
C ALA A 88 2.21 9.48 -18.87
N ASP A 89 1.32 9.27 -19.84
CA ASP A 89 0.37 10.29 -20.27
C ASP A 89 -0.73 10.49 -19.20
N PRO A 90 -0.99 11.75 -18.77
CA PRO A 90 -2.02 12.04 -17.77
C PRO A 90 -3.43 11.69 -18.23
N TYR A 91 -3.76 11.89 -19.51
CA TYR A 91 -5.09 11.60 -20.03
C TYR A 91 -5.33 10.09 -20.07
N GLU A 92 -4.39 9.31 -20.60
CA GLU A 92 -4.46 7.85 -20.61
C GLU A 92 -4.55 7.27 -19.19
N ARG A 93 -3.80 7.85 -18.24
CA ARG A 93 -3.87 7.46 -16.81
C ARG A 93 -5.26 7.67 -16.22
N VAL A 94 -5.88 8.82 -16.50
CA VAL A 94 -7.24 9.13 -16.02
C VAL A 94 -8.25 8.17 -16.65
N ILE A 95 -8.16 7.89 -17.95
CA ILE A 95 -9.05 6.94 -18.63
C ILE A 95 -8.91 5.53 -18.04
N ALA A 96 -7.70 5.08 -17.71
CA ALA A 96 -7.48 3.77 -17.10
C ALA A 96 -8.06 3.63 -15.67
N HIS A 97 -8.49 4.73 -15.04
CA HIS A 97 -9.18 4.70 -13.76
C HIS A 97 -10.71 4.51 -13.85
N PHE A 98 -11.31 4.70 -15.03
CA PHE A 98 -12.75 4.55 -15.29
C PHE A 98 -13.08 3.17 -15.89
#